data_AF-A0A9D7HV23-F1
#
_entry.id   AF-A0A9D7HV23-F1
#
_cell.length_a   1.000
_cell.length_b   1.000
_cell.length_c   1.000
_cell.angle_alpha   90.00
_cell.angle_beta   90.00
_cell.angle_gamma   90.00
#
_symmetry.space_group_name_H-M   'P 1'
#
loop_
_entity.id
_entity.type
_entity.pdbx_description
1 polymer ?
#
loop_
_entity_poly.entity_id
_entity_poly.type
_entity_poly.pdbx_seq_one_letter_code
_entity_poly.pdbx_strand_id
1 'polypeptide(L)'
;MANVTFSSPAMPRDVTVYAVAGNRGTLLALARANKIPIPFDCQDGECGSCLVEIRHLTPGVKYGIALTEEEKERLRQLGKISKEEIMNAEVNDMPPRYRLACQCFVRNEDIFVTFEGDATVPSKGPSLSIAAAVYKGGVDIKTLDDFLSYAVKVEDDAARHFENLADEMERCGNSDVAGLFRQLGRYSRLHLEEAKAKCTKYDAVLTLPPNSAWPDNTSPEKTTLWAGDPSLSRLGALKVALQGERRGFEFYYAVAGTAKDPKIQAVAKEFVGEEREHVETLKRWIEREEAALRAVPV
;
A
#
# COMPACT_ATOMS: atom_id res chain seq x y z
N MET A 1 1.13 20.76 13.92
CA MET A 1 0.50 20.39 12.64
C MET A 1 0.19 18.93 12.74
N ALA A 2 -1.01 18.51 12.37
CA ALA A 2 -1.42 17.12 12.42
C ALA A 2 -1.34 16.47 11.04
N ASN A 3 -0.79 15.26 10.98
CA ASN A 3 -0.79 14.44 9.78
C ASN A 3 -2.06 13.57 9.76
N VAL A 4 -2.93 13.81 8.79
CA VAL A 4 -4.15 13.01 8.59
C VAL A 4 -3.96 12.16 7.34
N THR A 5 -3.81 10.84 7.51
CA THR A 5 -3.67 9.90 6.39
C THR A 5 -5.01 9.24 6.08
N PHE A 6 -5.50 9.41 4.85
CA PHE A 6 -6.75 8.83 4.37
C PHE A 6 -6.48 7.57 3.55
N SER A 7 -7.22 6.50 3.83
CA SER A 7 -7.14 5.21 3.14
C SER A 7 -8.55 4.69 2.83
N SER A 8 -8.76 4.23 1.60
CA SER A 8 -10.04 3.66 1.17
C SER A 8 -9.84 2.75 -0.04
N PRO A 9 -10.64 1.66 -0.17
CA PRO A 9 -10.69 0.86 -1.38
C PRO A 9 -11.08 1.65 -2.64
N ALA A 10 -11.80 2.77 -2.49
CA ALA A 10 -12.16 3.66 -3.60
C ALA A 10 -11.02 4.62 -4.02
N MET A 11 -9.93 4.67 -3.25
CA MET A 11 -8.77 5.51 -3.51
C MET A 11 -7.62 4.70 -4.14
N PRO A 12 -6.88 5.31 -5.09
CA PRO A 12 -5.80 4.61 -5.77
C PRO A 12 -4.52 4.47 -4.92
N ARG A 13 -4.38 5.29 -3.87
CA ARG A 13 -3.30 5.27 -2.87
C ARG A 13 -3.73 6.00 -1.61
N ASP A 14 -3.07 5.73 -0.50
CA ASP A 14 -3.22 6.52 0.72
C ASP A 14 -2.73 7.96 0.48
N VAL A 15 -3.44 8.92 1.06
CA VAL A 15 -3.12 10.35 0.93
C VAL A 15 -3.00 10.97 2.30
N THR A 16 -1.81 11.49 2.62
CA THR A 16 -1.56 12.25 3.84
C THR A 16 -1.75 13.74 3.59
N VAL A 17 -2.57 14.38 4.42
CA VAL A 17 -2.88 15.80 4.40
C VAL A 17 -2.42 16.44 5.69
N TYR A 18 -1.74 17.59 5.58
CA TYR A 18 -1.31 18.38 6.73
C TYR A 18 -2.42 19.31 7.20
N ALA A 19 -2.93 19.08 8.40
CA ALA A 19 -3.89 19.96 9.05
C ALA A 19 -3.16 21.07 9.81
N VAL A 20 -3.39 22.32 9.39
CA VAL A 20 -2.81 23.52 10.00
C VAL A 20 -3.49 23.80 11.34
N ALA A 21 -2.69 23.93 12.40
CA ALA A 21 -3.18 24.26 13.74
C ALA A 21 -3.92 25.62 13.72
N GLY A 22 -5.18 25.62 14.15
CA GLY A 22 -6.06 26.81 14.18
C GLY A 22 -7.21 26.78 13.17
N ASN A 23 -7.14 25.94 12.15
CA ASN A 23 -8.27 25.70 11.25
C ASN A 23 -9.24 24.73 11.94
N ARG A 24 -10.37 25.24 12.48
CA ARG A 24 -11.40 24.45 13.19
C ARG A 24 -12.27 23.62 12.22
N GLY A 25 -11.65 23.01 11.22
CA GLY A 25 -12.32 22.20 10.22
C GLY A 25 -12.63 20.79 10.73
N THR A 26 -13.74 20.25 10.23
CA THR A 26 -14.10 18.84 10.42
C THR A 26 -13.26 17.97 9.50
N LEU A 27 -13.15 16.68 9.80
CA LEU A 27 -12.44 15.72 8.98
C LEU A 27 -13.01 15.64 7.56
N LEU A 28 -14.35 15.76 7.43
CA LEU A 28 -15.02 15.86 6.13
C LEU A 28 -14.63 17.13 5.38
N ALA A 29 -14.53 18.28 6.05
CA ALA A 29 -14.09 19.52 5.42
C ALA A 29 -12.65 19.42 4.90
N LEU A 30 -11.76 18.81 5.69
CA LEU A 30 -10.37 18.54 5.29
C LEU A 30 -10.30 17.61 4.09
N ALA A 31 -11.07 16.53 4.10
CA ALA A 31 -11.18 15.57 3.01
C ALA A 31 -11.65 16.25 1.71
N ARG A 32 -12.72 17.05 1.77
CA ARG A 32 -13.25 17.79 0.61
C ARG A 32 -12.26 18.77 0.02
N ALA A 33 -11.56 19.54 0.87
CA ALA A 33 -10.52 20.48 0.42
C ALA A 33 -9.38 19.77 -0.35
N ASN A 34 -9.13 18.49 -0.05
CA ASN A 34 -8.08 17.69 -0.67
C ASN A 34 -8.61 16.64 -1.66
N LYS A 35 -9.88 16.75 -2.08
CA LYS A 35 -10.53 15.86 -3.05
C LYS A 35 -10.52 14.38 -2.64
N ILE A 36 -10.59 14.12 -1.34
CA ILE A 36 -10.71 12.78 -0.77
C ILE A 36 -12.19 12.35 -0.78
N PRO A 37 -12.54 11.18 -1.35
CA PRO A 37 -13.92 10.80 -1.63
C PRO A 37 -14.63 10.15 -0.43
N ILE A 38 -14.68 10.84 0.72
CA ILE A 38 -15.51 10.38 1.85
C ILE A 38 -16.99 10.60 1.48
N PRO A 39 -17.86 9.57 1.55
CA PRO A 39 -19.29 9.73 1.28
C PRO A 39 -19.94 10.67 2.30
N PHE A 40 -20.92 11.48 1.88
CA PHE A 40 -21.68 12.33 2.79
C PHE A 40 -23.03 12.71 2.20
N ASP A 41 -24.08 12.74 3.05
CA ASP A 41 -25.43 13.16 2.62
C ASP A 41 -25.92 14.41 3.38
N CYS A 42 -25.84 14.42 4.71
CA CYS A 42 -26.45 15.45 5.57
C CYS A 42 -25.49 16.50 6.15
N GLN A 43 -24.25 16.09 6.49
CA GLN A 43 -23.26 16.90 7.24
C GLN A 43 -23.64 17.31 8.68
N ASP A 44 -24.81 16.93 9.18
CA ASP A 44 -25.29 17.24 10.54
C ASP A 44 -25.12 16.08 11.54
N GLY A 45 -24.73 14.89 11.07
CA GLY A 45 -24.48 13.71 11.91
C GLY A 45 -25.63 12.69 11.92
N GLU A 46 -26.74 12.95 11.21
CA GLU A 46 -27.93 12.10 11.29
C GLU A 46 -27.90 10.88 10.35
N CYS A 47 -27.30 10.99 9.15
CA CYS A 47 -27.36 9.89 8.16
C CYS A 47 -26.36 8.75 8.44
N GLY A 48 -25.17 9.08 8.96
CA GLY A 48 -24.06 8.14 9.11
C GLY A 48 -23.23 7.84 7.85
N SER A 49 -23.50 8.46 6.70
CA SER A 49 -22.83 8.16 5.42
C SER A 49 -21.33 8.47 5.43
N CYS A 50 -20.90 9.46 6.22
CA CYS A 50 -19.48 9.80 6.39
C CYS A 50 -18.78 9.00 7.51
N LEU A 51 -19.20 7.75 7.71
CA LEU A 51 -18.60 6.86 8.69
C LEU A 51 -17.13 6.61 8.36
N VAL A 52 -16.27 6.83 9.35
CA VAL A 52 -14.84 6.58 9.27
C VAL A 52 -14.35 5.82 10.49
N GLU A 53 -13.30 5.03 10.28
CA GLU A 53 -12.50 4.44 11.34
C GLU A 53 -11.24 5.27 11.57
N ILE A 54 -10.95 5.64 12.81
CA ILE A 54 -9.79 6.46 13.17
C ILE A 54 -8.82 5.65 14.03
N ARG A 55 -7.56 5.62 13.60
CA ARG A 55 -6.43 5.04 14.33
C ARG A 55 -5.43 6.14 14.65
N HIS A 56 -5.19 6.39 15.93
CA HIS A 56 -4.17 7.35 16.36
C HIS A 56 -2.78 6.72 16.21
N LEU A 57 -1.87 7.42 15.52
CA LEU A 57 -0.54 6.91 15.20
C LEU A 57 0.48 7.16 16.32
N THR A 58 0.22 8.14 17.19
CA THR A 58 1.10 8.51 18.30
C THR A 58 0.56 7.94 19.62
N PRO A 59 1.31 7.07 20.33
CA PRO A 59 0.91 6.58 21.64
C PRO A 59 0.75 7.72 22.65
N GLY A 60 -0.34 7.73 23.43
CA GLY A 60 -0.56 8.68 24.53
C GLY A 60 -1.07 10.07 24.14
N VAL A 61 -1.10 10.42 22.85
CA VAL A 61 -1.69 11.69 22.36
C VAL A 61 -3.09 11.40 21.81
N LYS A 62 -4.06 11.31 22.72
CA LYS A 62 -5.49 11.31 22.39
C LYS A 62 -6.10 12.54 23.02
N TYR A 63 -6.54 13.48 22.19
CA TYR A 63 -7.19 14.67 22.72
C TYR A 63 -8.64 14.35 23.09
N GLY A 64 -9.09 14.96 24.19
CA GLY A 64 -10.47 14.85 24.64
C GLY A 64 -11.44 15.35 23.56
N ILE A 65 -12.53 14.61 23.35
CA ILE A 65 -13.60 14.96 22.43
C ILE A 65 -14.95 14.90 23.11
N ALA A 66 -15.86 15.76 22.68
CA ALA A 66 -17.28 15.62 22.95
C ALA A 66 -17.94 15.06 21.68
N LEU A 67 -18.66 13.95 21.82
CA LEU A 67 -19.57 13.45 20.77
C LEU A 67 -20.88 14.22 20.87
N THR A 68 -21.44 14.62 19.73
CA THR A 68 -22.81 15.14 19.71
C THR A 68 -23.81 14.01 19.98
N GLU A 69 -25.01 14.34 20.46
CA GLU A 69 -26.03 13.31 20.72
C GLU A 69 -26.43 12.59 19.43
N GLU A 70 -26.49 13.31 18.32
CA GLU A 70 -26.79 12.80 16.99
C GLU A 70 -25.71 11.81 16.51
N GLU A 71 -24.43 12.17 16.68
CA GLU A 71 -23.31 11.28 16.35
C GLU A 71 -23.34 9.99 17.20
N LYS A 72 -23.58 10.11 18.51
CA LYS A 72 -23.64 8.96 19.42
C LYS A 72 -24.76 8.00 19.04
N GLU A 73 -25.98 8.52 18.89
CA GLU A 73 -27.14 7.70 18.57
C GLU A 73 -26.96 7.03 17.21
N ARG A 74 -26.39 7.73 16.22
CA ARG A 74 -26.18 7.14 14.91
C ARG A 74 -25.11 6.05 14.89
N LEU A 75 -23.96 6.27 15.55
CA LEU A 75 -22.90 5.27 15.66
C LEU A 75 -23.38 4.03 16.43
N ARG A 76 -24.24 4.22 17.44
CA ARG A 76 -24.88 3.13 18.18
C ARG A 76 -25.85 2.34 17.29
N GLN A 77 -26.71 3.00 16.52
CA GLN A 77 -27.63 2.35 15.58
C GLN A 77 -26.90 1.54 14.50
N LEU A 78 -25.73 2.04 14.05
CA LEU A 78 -24.86 1.33 13.11
C LEU A 78 -24.07 0.17 13.77
N GLY A 79 -24.16 0.00 15.08
CA GLY A 79 -23.43 -1.03 15.82
C GLY A 79 -21.91 -0.83 15.83
N LYS A 80 -21.44 0.41 15.63
CA LYS A 80 -20.01 0.73 15.50
C LYS A 80 -19.36 1.12 16.82
N ILE A 81 -20.13 1.50 17.83
CA ILE A 81 -19.64 1.79 19.18
C ILE A 81 -20.42 1.00 20.22
N SER A 82 -19.71 0.52 21.24
CA SER A 82 -20.26 -0.19 22.38
C SER A 82 -20.81 0.76 23.46
N LYS A 83 -21.61 0.24 24.39
CA LYS A 83 -22.06 1.01 25.56
C LYS A 83 -20.89 1.50 26.42
N GLU A 84 -19.83 0.70 26.53
CA GLU A 84 -18.62 1.07 27.26
C GLU A 84 -17.86 2.20 26.57
N GLU A 85 -17.74 2.18 25.25
CA GLU A 85 -17.14 3.28 24.49
C GLU A 85 -17.95 4.57 24.59
N ILE A 86 -19.28 4.48 24.59
CA ILE A 86 -20.16 5.65 24.82
C ILE A 86 -19.89 6.23 26.20
N MET A 87 -19.92 5.40 27.25
CA MET A 87 -19.65 5.85 28.62
C MET A 87 -18.24 6.45 28.74
N ASN A 88 -17.24 5.83 28.13
CA ASN A 88 -15.87 6.34 28.15
C ASN A 88 -15.74 7.68 27.42
N ALA A 89 -16.48 7.88 26.34
CA ALA A 89 -16.54 9.16 25.63
C ALA A 89 -17.25 10.25 26.44
N GLU A 90 -18.29 9.91 27.21
CA GLU A 90 -19.05 10.87 28.04
C GLU A 90 -18.33 11.24 29.34
N VAL A 91 -17.65 10.28 29.97
CA VAL A 91 -17.06 10.45 31.30
C VAL A 91 -15.60 10.89 31.22
N ASN A 92 -14.85 10.33 30.26
CA ASN A 92 -13.40 10.55 30.15
C ASN A 92 -13.01 11.34 28.90
N ASP A 93 -13.99 11.89 28.16
CA ASP A 93 -13.80 12.59 26.89
C ASP A 93 -13.02 11.77 25.84
N MET A 94 -13.05 10.44 25.92
CA MET A 94 -12.20 9.59 25.09
C MET A 94 -12.81 9.35 23.69
N PRO A 95 -12.05 9.57 22.59
CA PRO A 95 -12.54 9.31 21.24
C PRO A 95 -12.81 7.82 21.02
N PRO A 96 -14.01 7.42 20.53
CA PRO A 96 -14.25 6.07 20.06
C PRO A 96 -13.49 5.81 18.74
N ARG A 97 -13.34 4.52 18.39
CA ARG A 97 -12.63 4.11 17.17
C ARG A 97 -13.35 4.53 15.89
N TYR A 98 -14.68 4.51 15.89
CA TYR A 98 -15.49 4.94 14.76
C TYR A 98 -16.08 6.33 15.01
N ARG A 99 -16.06 7.18 13.98
CA ARG A 99 -16.55 8.56 14.03
C ARG A 99 -17.33 8.89 12.76
N LEU A 100 -18.13 9.94 12.82
CA LEU A 100 -18.68 10.59 11.62
C LEU A 100 -17.74 11.72 11.22
N ALA A 101 -17.20 11.68 10.00
CA ALA A 101 -16.23 12.66 9.54
C ALA A 101 -16.78 14.10 9.56
N CYS A 102 -18.09 14.30 9.44
CA CYS A 102 -18.72 15.61 9.55
C CYS A 102 -18.74 16.18 10.98
N GLN A 103 -18.70 15.33 12.01
CA GLN A 103 -18.71 15.72 13.42
C GLN A 103 -17.32 15.61 14.08
N CYS A 104 -16.37 14.98 13.41
CA CYS A 104 -15.00 14.81 13.91
C CYS A 104 -14.15 16.05 13.60
N PHE A 105 -13.81 16.84 14.62
CA PHE A 105 -12.84 17.94 14.50
C PHE A 105 -11.41 17.44 14.48
N VAL A 106 -10.61 17.92 13.53
CA VAL A 106 -9.19 17.56 13.43
C VAL A 106 -8.42 18.28 14.54
N ARG A 107 -7.78 17.51 15.42
CA ARG A 107 -6.92 18.01 16.51
C ARG A 107 -5.44 17.92 16.10
N ASN A 108 -4.53 18.39 16.96
CA ASN A 108 -3.09 18.34 16.71
C ASN A 108 -2.52 16.93 17.00
N GLU A 109 -3.06 15.91 16.35
CA GLU A 109 -2.72 14.50 16.50
C GLU A 109 -2.58 13.82 15.13
N ASP A 110 -1.63 12.92 15.02
CA ASP A 110 -1.41 12.15 13.79
C ASP A 110 -2.38 10.97 13.77
N ILE A 111 -3.24 10.93 12.75
CA ILE A 111 -4.31 9.94 12.62
C ILE A 111 -4.31 9.26 11.25
N PHE A 112 -4.71 8.00 11.24
CA PHE A 112 -4.97 7.21 10.05
C PHE A 112 -6.48 6.94 9.97
N VAL A 113 -7.09 7.32 8.86
CA VAL A 113 -8.53 7.34 8.64
C VAL A 113 -8.88 6.36 7.53
N THR A 114 -9.62 5.31 7.87
CA THR A 114 -10.08 4.29 6.92
C THR A 114 -11.59 4.44 6.66
N PHE A 115 -12.01 4.32 5.39
CA PHE A 115 -13.43 4.38 5.00
C PHE A 115 -13.72 3.57 3.73
N GLU A 116 -14.97 3.14 3.53
CA GLU A 116 -15.37 2.28 2.40
C GLU A 116 -15.31 3.00 1.05
N GLY A 117 -15.66 4.29 1.03
CA GLY A 117 -15.70 5.13 -0.18
C GLY A 117 -17.10 5.17 -0.80
N ASP A 118 -17.32 6.09 -1.73
CA ASP A 118 -18.62 6.26 -2.38
C ASP A 118 -18.81 5.18 -3.47
N ALA A 119 -19.76 4.27 -3.25
CA ALA A 119 -20.06 3.16 -4.17
C ALA A 119 -20.58 3.62 -5.55
N THR A 120 -20.99 4.89 -5.68
CA THR A 120 -21.40 5.48 -6.98
C THR A 120 -20.21 5.96 -7.81
N VAL A 121 -19.04 6.11 -7.19
CA VAL A 121 -17.80 6.44 -7.88
C VAL A 121 -17.09 5.13 -8.22
N PRO A 122 -16.84 4.83 -9.52
CA PRO A 122 -16.08 3.64 -9.89
C PRO A 122 -14.76 3.62 -9.13
N SER A 123 -14.43 2.50 -8.49
CA SER A 123 -13.14 2.35 -7.80
C SER A 123 -12.05 2.70 -8.80
N LYS A 124 -11.32 3.79 -8.54
CA LYS A 124 -10.16 4.12 -9.35
C LYS A 124 -9.20 2.97 -9.11
N GLY A 125 -8.83 2.28 -10.18
CA GLY A 125 -7.78 1.28 -10.14
C GLY A 125 -6.53 1.82 -9.43
N PRO A 126 -5.62 0.94 -8.99
CA PRO A 126 -4.41 1.34 -8.28
C PRO A 126 -3.70 2.49 -9.00
N SER A 127 -3.07 3.42 -8.25
CA SER A 127 -2.27 4.46 -8.90
C SER A 127 -1.06 3.81 -9.55
N LEU A 128 -1.13 3.62 -10.88
CA LEU A 128 -0.01 3.19 -11.69
C LEU A 128 0.96 4.35 -11.87
N SER A 129 2.26 4.06 -11.94
CA SER A 129 3.25 5.01 -12.42
C SER A 129 2.88 5.54 -13.83
N ILE A 130 3.37 6.73 -14.19
CA ILE A 130 3.17 7.28 -15.54
C ILE A 130 3.65 6.28 -16.61
N ALA A 131 4.73 5.54 -16.32
CA ALA A 131 5.26 4.51 -17.22
C ALA A 131 4.29 3.32 -17.38
N ALA A 132 3.68 2.84 -16.30
CA ALA A 132 2.71 1.76 -16.33
C ALA A 132 1.37 2.18 -16.98
N ALA A 133 0.91 3.42 -16.78
CA ALA A 133 -0.29 3.94 -17.44
C ALA A 133 -0.14 4.12 -18.97
N VAL A 134 1.10 4.26 -19.45
CA VAL A 134 1.43 4.41 -20.88
C VAL A 134 1.92 3.09 -21.50
N TYR A 135 1.98 2.01 -20.72
CA TYR A 135 2.46 0.71 -21.19
C TYR A 135 1.55 0.13 -22.29
N LYS A 136 2.02 0.19 -23.54
CA LYS A 136 1.36 -0.37 -24.72
C LYS A 136 1.92 -1.76 -25.09
N GLY A 137 2.15 -2.63 -24.12
CA GLY A 137 2.50 -4.03 -24.40
C GLY A 137 3.86 -4.20 -25.10
N GLY A 138 4.92 -3.68 -24.49
CA GLY A 138 6.28 -3.82 -25.03
C GLY A 138 6.81 -5.27 -25.04
N VAL A 139 6.10 -6.22 -24.43
CA VAL A 139 6.29 -7.67 -24.63
C VAL A 139 5.12 -8.25 -25.44
N ASP A 140 5.45 -8.91 -26.53
CA ASP A 140 4.49 -9.60 -27.41
C ASP A 140 4.10 -10.95 -26.78
N ILE A 141 3.15 -10.91 -25.85
CA ILE A 141 2.61 -12.10 -25.17
C ILE A 141 1.54 -12.73 -26.08
N LYS A 142 1.88 -13.83 -26.77
CA LYS A 142 0.95 -14.54 -27.67
C LYS A 142 0.27 -15.71 -27.00
N THR A 143 0.98 -16.37 -26.09
CA THR A 143 0.54 -17.58 -25.44
C THR A 143 0.69 -17.47 -23.91
N LEU A 144 0.00 -18.37 -23.20
CA LEU A 144 0.15 -18.47 -21.76
C LEU A 144 1.58 -18.88 -21.35
N ASP A 145 2.22 -19.76 -22.11
CA ASP A 145 3.62 -20.15 -21.88
C ASP A 145 4.58 -18.97 -22.07
N ASP A 146 4.31 -18.04 -23.01
CA ASP A 146 5.10 -16.80 -23.14
C ASP A 146 4.97 -15.95 -21.88
N PHE A 147 3.74 -15.73 -21.41
CA PHE A 147 3.47 -14.96 -20.19
C PHE A 147 4.15 -15.55 -18.97
N LEU A 148 4.00 -16.87 -18.76
CA LEU A 148 4.59 -17.56 -17.63
C LEU A 148 6.12 -17.62 -17.72
N SER A 149 6.68 -17.72 -18.92
CA SER A 149 8.13 -17.64 -19.11
C SER A 149 8.67 -16.24 -18.76
N TYR A 150 7.90 -15.17 -19.00
CA TYR A 150 8.22 -13.85 -18.45
C TYR A 150 8.15 -13.84 -16.92
N ALA A 151 7.07 -14.37 -16.31
CA ALA A 151 6.95 -14.44 -14.85
C ALA A 151 8.14 -15.19 -14.22
N VAL A 152 8.50 -16.37 -14.75
CA VAL A 152 9.69 -17.14 -14.33
C VAL A 152 10.97 -16.31 -14.43
N LYS A 153 11.12 -15.52 -15.49
CA LYS A 153 12.29 -14.65 -15.66
C LYS A 153 12.31 -13.51 -14.64
N VAL A 154 11.15 -12.92 -14.34
CA VAL A 154 10.99 -11.86 -13.34
C VAL A 154 11.46 -12.35 -11.96
N GLU A 155 10.93 -13.50 -11.53
CA GLU A 155 11.26 -14.12 -10.23
C GLU A 155 12.72 -14.61 -10.12
N ASP A 156 13.30 -15.18 -11.20
CA ASP A 156 14.71 -15.63 -11.18
C ASP A 156 15.67 -14.44 -11.09
N ASP A 157 15.41 -13.37 -11.83
CA ASP A 157 16.24 -12.16 -11.79
C ASP A 157 16.15 -11.47 -10.43
N ALA A 158 14.97 -11.47 -9.80
CA ALA A 158 14.77 -10.97 -8.46
C ALA A 158 15.53 -11.75 -7.39
N ALA A 159 15.38 -13.08 -7.41
CA ALA A 159 16.05 -13.95 -6.47
C ALA A 159 17.57 -13.75 -6.54
N ARG A 160 18.12 -13.76 -7.77
CA ARG A 160 19.56 -13.48 -8.00
C ARG A 160 19.95 -12.09 -7.52
N HIS A 161 19.10 -11.10 -7.73
CA HIS A 161 19.39 -9.74 -7.30
C HIS A 161 19.48 -9.65 -5.78
N PHE A 162 18.46 -10.12 -5.06
CA PHE A 162 18.46 -10.13 -3.60
C PHE A 162 19.58 -11.00 -3.02
N GLU A 163 19.90 -12.15 -3.62
CA GLU A 163 21.04 -12.99 -3.24
C GLU A 163 22.37 -12.21 -3.37
N ASN A 164 22.59 -11.52 -4.49
CA ASN A 164 23.78 -10.69 -4.69
C ASN A 164 23.87 -9.54 -3.68
N LEU A 165 22.76 -8.84 -3.43
CA LEU A 165 22.71 -7.76 -2.44
C LEU A 165 22.96 -8.27 -1.02
N ALA A 166 22.42 -9.44 -0.68
CA ALA A 166 22.70 -10.06 0.60
C ALA A 166 24.19 -10.35 0.79
N ASP A 167 24.84 -10.88 -0.24
CA ASP A 167 26.28 -11.16 -0.22
C ASP A 167 27.13 -9.88 -0.13
N GLU A 168 26.73 -8.81 -0.81
CA GLU A 168 27.38 -7.49 -0.72
C GLU A 168 27.26 -6.90 0.68
N MET A 169 26.07 -6.94 1.28
CA MET A 169 25.82 -6.45 2.64
C MET A 169 26.58 -7.26 3.69
N GLU A 170 26.67 -8.58 3.52
CA GLU A 170 27.46 -9.44 4.40
C GLU A 170 28.95 -9.06 4.33
N ARG A 171 29.50 -8.83 3.13
CA ARG A 171 30.90 -8.45 2.93
C ARG A 171 31.27 -7.12 3.60
N CYS A 172 30.33 -6.19 3.69
CA CYS A 172 30.56 -4.91 4.37
C CYS A 172 30.15 -4.94 5.86
N GLY A 173 29.81 -6.11 6.42
CA GLY A 173 29.49 -6.30 7.83
C GLY A 173 28.04 -5.93 8.21
N ASN A 174 27.17 -5.66 7.25
CA ASN A 174 25.77 -5.32 7.47
C ASN A 174 24.89 -6.60 7.46
N SER A 175 25.07 -7.44 8.49
CA SER A 175 24.41 -8.75 8.58
C SER A 175 22.89 -8.67 8.70
N ASP A 176 22.35 -7.57 9.25
CA ASP A 176 20.91 -7.35 9.39
C ASP A 176 20.24 -7.14 8.02
N VAL A 177 20.77 -6.23 7.20
CA VAL A 177 20.26 -6.01 5.84
C VAL A 177 20.54 -7.20 4.94
N ALA A 178 21.69 -7.88 5.13
CA ALA A 178 21.96 -9.14 4.44
C ALA A 178 20.88 -10.20 4.75
N GLY A 179 20.50 -10.35 6.01
CA GLY A 179 19.43 -11.26 6.44
C GLY A 179 18.07 -10.92 5.81
N LEU A 180 17.72 -9.63 5.72
CA LEU A 180 16.51 -9.16 5.04
C LEU A 180 16.53 -9.54 3.55
N PHE A 181 17.62 -9.27 2.83
CA PHE A 181 17.70 -9.62 1.41
C PHE A 181 17.71 -11.13 1.18
N ARG A 182 18.35 -11.94 2.03
CA ARG A 182 18.21 -13.41 1.97
C ARG A 182 16.77 -13.87 2.15
N GLN A 183 16.01 -13.22 3.02
CA GLN A 183 14.60 -13.54 3.20
C GLN A 183 13.78 -13.22 1.93
N LEU A 184 13.98 -12.04 1.32
CA LEU A 184 13.31 -11.65 0.09
C LEU A 184 13.68 -12.57 -1.08
N GLY A 185 14.96 -12.88 -1.26
CA GLY A 185 15.41 -13.82 -2.29
C GLY A 185 14.78 -15.21 -2.16
N ARG A 186 14.55 -15.71 -0.94
CA ARG A 186 13.83 -16.98 -0.72
C ARG A 186 12.37 -16.92 -1.17
N TYR A 187 11.69 -15.78 -1.02
CA TYR A 187 10.32 -15.62 -1.50
C TYR A 187 10.28 -15.65 -3.03
N SER A 188 11.14 -14.89 -3.70
CA SER A 188 11.24 -14.93 -5.17
C SER A 188 11.60 -16.35 -5.68
N ARG A 189 12.42 -17.12 -4.96
CA ARG A 189 12.67 -18.53 -5.30
C ARG A 189 11.43 -19.42 -5.19
N LEU A 190 10.54 -19.16 -4.23
CA LEU A 190 9.30 -19.92 -4.10
C LEU A 190 8.36 -19.63 -5.27
N HIS A 191 8.14 -18.34 -5.58
CA HIS A 191 7.30 -17.94 -6.71
C HIS A 191 7.87 -18.40 -8.05
N LEU A 192 9.20 -18.42 -8.20
CA LEU A 192 9.87 -18.98 -9.35
C LEU A 192 9.44 -20.44 -9.60
N GLU A 193 9.42 -21.26 -8.55
CA GLU A 193 9.01 -22.66 -8.66
C GLU A 193 7.50 -22.80 -8.93
N GLU A 194 6.67 -21.93 -8.35
CA GLU A 194 5.23 -21.88 -8.64
C GLU A 194 4.94 -21.47 -10.09
N ALA A 195 5.62 -20.44 -10.60
CA ALA A 195 5.50 -20.00 -11.98
C ALA A 195 5.99 -21.08 -12.97
N LYS A 196 7.09 -21.77 -12.66
CA LYS A 196 7.56 -22.93 -13.44
C LYS A 196 6.54 -24.07 -13.44
N ALA A 197 5.92 -24.36 -12.30
CA ALA A 197 4.92 -25.42 -12.19
C ALA A 197 3.66 -25.13 -13.02
N LYS A 198 3.36 -23.85 -13.27
CA LYS A 198 2.26 -23.42 -14.16
C LYS A 198 2.62 -23.53 -15.66
N CYS A 199 3.91 -23.61 -16.03
CA CYS A 199 4.36 -23.69 -17.42
C CYS A 199 4.14 -25.09 -18.02
N THR A 200 3.62 -25.18 -19.25
CA THR A 200 3.66 -26.44 -20.03
C THR A 200 4.96 -26.55 -20.81
N LYS A 201 5.44 -25.42 -21.35
CA LYS A 201 6.76 -25.27 -21.96
C LYS A 201 7.39 -23.98 -21.45
N TYR A 202 8.68 -24.05 -21.16
CA TYR A 202 9.47 -22.92 -20.71
C TYR A 202 10.55 -22.61 -21.73
N ASP A 203 10.58 -21.38 -22.22
CA ASP A 203 11.71 -20.86 -23.01
C ASP A 203 12.62 -20.02 -22.10
N ALA A 204 13.78 -20.58 -21.77
CA ALA A 204 14.75 -19.95 -20.87
C ALA A 204 15.43 -18.71 -21.47
N VAL A 205 15.21 -18.42 -22.75
CA VAL A 205 15.91 -17.35 -23.48
C VAL A 205 14.96 -16.21 -23.84
N LEU A 206 14.00 -15.88 -22.97
CA LEU A 206 13.25 -14.64 -23.10
C LEU A 206 14.05 -13.47 -22.50
N THR A 207 14.33 -12.47 -23.33
CA THR A 207 14.94 -11.21 -22.91
C THR A 207 13.88 -10.13 -22.96
N LEU A 208 13.66 -9.43 -21.85
CA LEU A 208 12.78 -8.26 -21.81
C LEU A 208 13.40 -7.15 -22.68
N PRO A 209 12.64 -6.54 -23.62
CA PRO A 209 13.19 -5.54 -24.51
C PRO A 209 13.59 -4.25 -23.75
N PRO A 210 14.79 -3.68 -24.01
CA PRO A 210 15.32 -2.51 -23.31
C PRO A 210 14.42 -1.27 -23.38
N ASN A 211 13.66 -1.13 -24.48
CA ASN A 211 12.81 0.03 -24.80
C ASN A 211 11.30 -0.24 -24.62
N SER A 212 10.91 -1.38 -24.03
CA SER A 212 9.59 -1.44 -23.39
C SER A 212 9.57 -0.43 -22.24
N ALA A 213 8.43 0.00 -21.71
CA ALA A 213 8.34 1.10 -20.73
C ALA A 213 9.03 0.86 -19.35
N TRP A 214 9.98 -0.07 -19.31
CA TRP A 214 10.80 -0.57 -18.21
C TRP A 214 12.27 -0.19 -18.48
N PRO A 215 12.65 1.09 -18.39
CA PRO A 215 13.97 1.56 -18.81
C PRO A 215 15.06 0.90 -17.95
N ASP A 216 15.97 0.22 -18.65
CA ASP A 216 17.19 -0.46 -18.20
C ASP A 216 17.36 -0.71 -16.69
N ASN A 217 17.04 -1.93 -16.26
CA ASN A 217 18.03 -2.91 -15.77
C ASN A 217 17.37 -4.24 -15.39
N THR A 218 17.11 -5.08 -16.40
CA THR A 218 16.77 -6.53 -16.38
C THR A 218 15.82 -7.00 -15.28
N SER A 219 14.53 -7.09 -15.62
CA SER A 219 13.37 -7.51 -14.83
C SER A 219 12.79 -6.46 -13.85
N PRO A 220 11.45 -6.42 -13.67
CA PRO A 220 10.77 -5.52 -12.73
C PRO A 220 11.36 -5.51 -11.32
N GLU A 221 11.91 -6.64 -10.89
CA GLU A 221 12.39 -6.87 -9.52
C GLU A 221 13.88 -6.53 -9.33
N LYS A 222 14.66 -6.39 -10.40
CA LYS A 222 16.07 -5.99 -10.28
C LYS A 222 16.19 -4.49 -10.04
N THR A 223 16.26 -4.12 -8.77
CA THR A 223 16.19 -2.75 -8.27
C THR A 223 17.58 -2.12 -8.22
N THR A 224 18.05 -1.56 -9.34
CA THR A 224 19.29 -0.76 -9.35
C THR A 224 19.02 0.71 -9.15
N LEU A 225 19.43 1.23 -7.98
CA LEU A 225 20.00 2.58 -7.84
C LEU A 225 20.62 2.83 -6.45
N TRP A 226 20.40 1.97 -5.45
CA TRP A 226 20.80 2.25 -4.05
C TRP A 226 21.51 1.09 -3.32
N ALA A 227 21.68 -0.06 -3.98
CA ALA A 227 21.86 -1.32 -3.28
C ALA A 227 23.33 -1.73 -3.01
N GLY A 228 24.30 -0.97 -3.49
CA GLY A 228 25.73 -1.20 -3.25
C GLY A 228 26.38 -0.28 -2.22
N ASP A 229 25.60 0.51 -1.49
CA ASP A 229 26.11 1.38 -0.41
C ASP A 229 26.27 0.56 0.88
N PRO A 230 27.49 0.40 1.43
CA PRO A 230 27.71 -0.26 2.72
C PRO A 230 26.90 0.34 3.89
N SER A 231 26.49 1.60 3.75
CA SER A 231 25.67 2.33 4.74
C SER A 231 24.17 2.19 4.51
N LEU A 232 23.72 1.34 3.58
CA LEU A 232 22.31 1.10 3.32
C LEU A 232 21.60 0.67 4.61
N SER A 233 20.68 1.51 5.07
CA SER A 233 19.87 1.21 6.24
C SER A 233 18.83 0.15 5.92
N ARG A 234 18.38 -0.58 6.95
CA ARG A 234 17.25 -1.52 6.84
C ARG A 234 16.01 -0.88 6.23
N LEU A 235 15.69 0.35 6.65
CA LEU A 235 14.59 1.13 6.07
C LEU A 235 14.81 1.42 4.58
N GLY A 236 16.04 1.76 4.18
CA GLY A 236 16.41 1.96 2.79
C GLY A 236 16.23 0.69 1.96
N ALA A 237 16.73 -0.44 2.46
CA ALA A 237 16.57 -1.75 1.81
C ALA A 237 15.10 -2.15 1.63
N LEU A 238 14.25 -1.93 2.64
CA LEU A 238 12.82 -2.18 2.54
C LEU A 238 12.14 -1.29 1.49
N LYS A 239 12.54 -0.02 1.38
CA LYS A 239 12.00 0.90 0.36
C LYS A 239 12.42 0.51 -1.06
N VAL A 240 13.64 0.00 -1.22
CA VAL A 240 14.13 -0.57 -2.49
C VAL A 240 13.31 -1.80 -2.87
N ALA A 241 13.15 -2.75 -1.94
CA ALA A 241 12.31 -3.93 -2.16
C ALA A 241 10.87 -3.55 -2.55
N LEU A 242 10.25 -2.60 -1.85
CA LEU A 242 8.89 -2.12 -2.14
C LEU A 242 8.76 -1.56 -3.56
N GLN A 243 9.81 -0.93 -4.09
CA GLN A 243 9.81 -0.44 -5.46
C GLN A 243 9.80 -1.60 -6.47
N GLY A 244 10.52 -2.69 -6.19
CA GLY A 244 10.52 -3.90 -7.01
C GLY A 244 9.13 -4.53 -7.10
N GLU A 245 8.51 -4.82 -5.95
CA GLU A 245 7.15 -5.41 -5.89
C GLU A 245 6.12 -4.53 -6.61
N ARG A 246 6.22 -3.19 -6.47
CA ARG A 246 5.32 -2.27 -7.18
C ARG A 246 5.47 -2.37 -8.69
N ARG A 247 6.68 -2.59 -9.20
CA ARG A 247 6.92 -2.77 -10.64
C ARG A 247 6.36 -4.11 -11.12
N GLY A 248 6.54 -5.19 -10.36
CA GLY A 248 5.91 -6.48 -10.62
C GLY A 248 4.39 -6.37 -10.68
N PHE A 249 3.79 -5.75 -9.66
CA PHE A 249 2.36 -5.43 -9.61
C PHE A 249 1.88 -4.67 -10.86
N GLU A 250 2.57 -3.58 -11.22
CA GLU A 250 2.23 -2.77 -12.39
C GLU A 250 2.32 -3.57 -13.70
N PHE A 251 3.30 -4.47 -13.82
CA PHE A 251 3.46 -5.35 -14.98
C PHE A 251 2.27 -6.29 -15.14
N TYR A 252 1.96 -7.07 -14.10
CA TYR A 252 0.85 -8.02 -14.17
C TYR A 252 -0.50 -7.29 -14.32
N TYR A 253 -0.65 -6.12 -13.70
CA TYR A 253 -1.87 -5.30 -13.85
C TYR A 253 -2.07 -4.86 -15.30
N ALA A 254 -1.00 -4.41 -15.96
CA ALA A 254 -1.05 -4.02 -17.35
C ALA A 254 -1.34 -5.21 -18.28
N VAL A 255 -0.74 -6.37 -18.04
CA VAL A 255 -1.03 -7.60 -18.79
C VAL A 255 -2.50 -8.00 -18.60
N ALA A 256 -3.00 -8.01 -17.36
CA ALA A 256 -4.40 -8.32 -17.06
C ALA A 256 -5.40 -7.39 -17.77
N GLY A 257 -5.04 -6.11 -17.98
CA GLY A 257 -5.88 -5.13 -18.67
C GLY A 257 -5.79 -5.15 -20.20
N THR A 258 -4.65 -5.60 -20.76
CA THR A 258 -4.38 -5.51 -22.21
C THR A 258 -4.39 -6.85 -22.94
N ALA A 259 -4.20 -7.97 -22.24
CA ALA A 259 -4.17 -9.30 -22.86
C ALA A 259 -5.51 -9.61 -23.54
N LYS A 260 -5.45 -10.26 -24.71
CA LYS A 260 -6.65 -10.66 -25.47
C LYS A 260 -7.16 -12.04 -25.06
N ASP A 261 -6.28 -12.93 -24.61
CA ASP A 261 -6.64 -14.27 -24.17
C ASP A 261 -7.20 -14.23 -22.74
N PRO A 262 -8.46 -14.68 -22.52
CA PRO A 262 -9.06 -14.73 -21.19
C PRO A 262 -8.26 -15.55 -20.16
N LYS A 263 -7.53 -16.59 -20.60
CA LYS A 263 -6.68 -17.39 -19.71
C LYS A 263 -5.49 -16.58 -19.20
N ILE A 264 -4.83 -15.83 -20.08
CA ILE A 264 -3.72 -14.94 -19.71
C ILE A 264 -4.23 -13.84 -18.78
N GLN A 265 -5.40 -13.25 -19.06
CA GLN A 265 -6.02 -12.27 -18.17
C GLN A 265 -6.31 -12.85 -16.78
N ALA A 266 -6.83 -14.08 -16.71
CA ALA A 266 -7.15 -14.73 -15.44
C ALA A 266 -5.89 -14.97 -14.60
N VAL A 267 -4.86 -15.58 -15.20
CA VAL A 267 -3.60 -15.84 -14.51
C VAL A 267 -2.91 -14.52 -14.12
N ALA A 268 -2.86 -13.52 -15.00
CA ALA A 268 -2.29 -12.22 -14.66
C ALA A 268 -3.02 -11.55 -13.47
N LYS A 269 -4.33 -11.72 -13.33
CA LYS A 269 -5.08 -11.22 -12.16
C LYS A 269 -4.72 -11.94 -10.87
N GLU A 270 -4.38 -13.23 -10.92
CA GLU A 270 -3.86 -13.97 -9.76
C GLU A 270 -2.54 -13.36 -9.29
N PHE A 271 -1.58 -13.18 -10.22
CA PHE A 271 -0.29 -12.55 -9.92
C PHE A 271 -0.46 -11.10 -9.41
N VAL A 272 -1.38 -10.31 -9.96
CA VAL A 272 -1.72 -8.98 -9.39
C VAL A 272 -2.17 -9.07 -7.92
N GLY A 273 -2.93 -10.11 -7.58
CA GLY A 273 -3.38 -10.38 -6.21
C GLY A 273 -2.20 -10.68 -5.28
N GLU A 274 -1.31 -11.56 -5.71
CA GLU A 274 -0.08 -11.96 -4.99
C GLU A 274 0.84 -10.76 -4.76
N GLU A 275 1.17 -10.01 -5.81
CA GLU A 275 2.04 -8.82 -5.70
C GLU A 275 1.48 -7.73 -4.78
N ARG A 276 0.15 -7.58 -4.76
CA ARG A 276 -0.50 -6.65 -3.83
C ARG A 276 -0.24 -7.06 -2.39
N GLU A 277 -0.25 -8.36 -2.08
CA GLU A 277 0.06 -8.85 -0.73
C GLU A 277 1.52 -8.59 -0.35
N HIS A 278 2.46 -8.71 -1.29
CA HIS A 278 3.86 -8.35 -1.05
C HIS A 278 4.03 -6.85 -0.77
N VAL A 279 3.42 -6.00 -1.61
CA VAL A 279 3.43 -4.54 -1.44
C VAL A 279 2.88 -4.16 -0.06
N GLU A 280 1.75 -4.73 0.36
CA GLU A 280 1.16 -4.45 1.67
C GLU A 280 2.02 -4.98 2.82
N THR A 281 2.65 -6.14 2.65
CA THR A 281 3.56 -6.72 3.65
C THR A 281 4.79 -5.83 3.85
N LEU A 282 5.42 -5.37 2.76
CA LEU A 282 6.56 -4.47 2.82
C LEU A 282 6.21 -3.10 3.41
N LYS A 283 5.03 -2.54 3.07
CA LYS A 283 4.53 -1.32 3.72
C LYS A 283 4.44 -1.49 5.24
N ARG A 284 3.87 -2.60 5.73
CA ARG A 284 3.78 -2.88 7.17
C ARG A 284 5.17 -3.00 7.82
N TRP A 285 6.15 -3.58 7.12
CA TRP A 285 7.52 -3.67 7.63
C TRP A 285 8.18 -2.29 7.69
N ILE A 286 8.00 -1.46 6.66
CA ILE A 286 8.47 -0.08 6.63
C ILE A 286 7.85 0.73 7.78
N GLU A 287 6.54 0.64 7.99
CA GLU A 287 5.86 1.34 9.09
C GLU A 287 6.41 0.95 10.46
N ARG A 288 6.67 -0.34 10.68
CA ARG A 288 7.29 -0.84 11.92
C ARG A 288 8.70 -0.29 12.10
N GLU A 289 9.50 -0.30 11.03
CA GLU A 289 10.86 0.23 11.04
C GLU A 289 10.88 1.74 11.33
N GLU A 290 10.01 2.51 10.67
CA GLU A 290 9.86 3.95 10.91
C GLU A 290 9.33 4.27 12.31
N ALA A 291 8.47 3.41 12.88
CA ALA A 291 8.05 3.53 14.27
C ALA A 291 9.20 3.24 15.25
N ALA A 292 9.99 2.20 15.00
CA ALA A 292 11.16 1.86 15.83
C ALA A 292 12.19 3.00 15.84
N LEU A 293 12.51 3.56 14.67
CA LEU A 293 13.45 4.70 14.56
C LEU A 293 12.96 5.95 15.30
N ARG A 294 11.65 6.20 15.35
CA ARG A 294 11.06 7.31 16.11
C ARG A 294 11.07 7.09 17.62
N ALA A 295 11.13 5.84 18.08
CA ALA A 295 11.11 5.48 19.49
C ALA A 295 12.50 5.52 20.16
N VAL A 296 13.58 5.66 19.37
CA VAL A 296 14.94 5.83 19.91
C VAL A 296 15.10 7.27 20.39
N PRO A 297 15.29 7.54 21.70
CA PRO A 297 15.55 8.88 22.19
C PRO A 297 16.93 9.36 21.69
N VAL A 298 16.97 10.61 21.20
CA VAL A 298 18.20 11.32 20.78
C VAL A 298 19.12 11.55 21.96
#